data_AF-A0A534IVR2-F1
#
_entry.id   AF-A0A534IVR2-F1
#
_cell.length_a   1.000
_cell.length_b   1.000
_cell.length_c   1.000
_cell.angle_alpha   90.00
_cell.angle_beta   90.00
_cell.angle_gamma   90.00
#
_symmetry.space_group_name_H-M   'P 1'
#
loop_
_entity.id
_entity.type
_entity.pdbx_description
1 polymer ?
#
loop_
_entity_poly.entity_id
_entity_poly.type
_entity_poly.pdbx_seq_one_letter_code
_entity_poly.pdbx_strand_id
1 'polypeptide(L)'
;MDSNFAKAVSQCLAEIPRRRVATCGAVARALGDVRAARAVATWLVDHPDTPEGHRVVRADGRPVLAQARRRLEREGLHLARGRVDDSRIVASLPSVKFLGLLRAEQRRLASRVIERDAPGPIEIIGGVDVGYQGDEMYAAAVSIALGNLETIEIALVRRQVDFPYIPTYLAYREFPGIESAVRRLSRRPDVLMIDGHGRLHPALFGIACYTGIRLDLPTIGVAKHPLAGRVQPTSEKHAAAHSVRIDGVTRGYAWTPPNRSRAIYVSVGHRISLPRALDLVRKTTQHRYPEALRIADRVSREIKGNEKREKGAAR
;
A
#
# COMPACT_ATOMS: atom_id res chain seq x y z
N MET A 1 -3.74 -20.83 -7.51
CA MET A 1 -3.81 -19.38 -7.71
C MET A 1 -2.39 -18.84 -7.57
N ASP A 2 -1.58 -18.97 -8.63
CA ASP A 2 -0.18 -18.52 -8.58
C ASP A 2 -0.14 -17.01 -8.80
N SER A 3 -0.06 -16.26 -7.71
CA SER A 3 0.31 -14.86 -7.83
C SER A 3 1.73 -14.76 -8.40
N ASN A 4 1.98 -13.73 -9.21
CA ASN A 4 3.33 -13.46 -9.72
C ASN A 4 4.37 -13.36 -8.58
N PHE A 5 3.94 -13.00 -7.36
CA PHE A 5 4.79 -13.00 -6.17
C PHE A 5 5.18 -14.40 -5.71
N ALA A 6 4.24 -15.34 -5.60
CA ALA A 6 4.53 -16.71 -5.18
C ALA A 6 5.56 -17.36 -6.12
N LYS A 7 5.35 -17.23 -7.43
CA LYS A 7 6.28 -17.72 -8.46
C LYS A 7 7.67 -17.09 -8.34
N ALA A 8 7.74 -15.77 -8.11
CA ALA A 8 9.01 -15.08 -7.92
C ALA A 8 9.75 -15.50 -6.64
N VAL A 9 9.02 -15.74 -5.54
CA VAL A 9 9.61 -16.27 -4.31
C VAL A 9 10.16 -17.67 -4.57
N SER A 10 9.38 -18.59 -5.14
CA SER A 10 9.84 -19.95 -5.45
C SER A 10 11.10 -19.96 -6.32
N GLN A 11 11.20 -19.07 -7.31
CA GLN A 11 12.41 -18.90 -8.11
C GLN A 11 13.61 -18.50 -7.25
N CYS A 12 13.46 -17.52 -6.35
CA CYS A 12 14.55 -17.16 -5.42
C CYS A 12 14.95 -18.31 -4.50
N LEU A 13 13.99 -19.11 -4.02
CA LEU A 13 14.25 -20.20 -3.08
C LEU A 13 14.99 -21.37 -3.73
N ALA A 14 14.69 -21.67 -4.99
CA ALA A 14 15.36 -22.70 -5.78
C ALA A 14 16.88 -22.44 -5.93
N GLU A 15 17.29 -21.16 -5.89
CA GLU A 15 18.69 -20.74 -5.95
C GLU A 15 19.45 -20.90 -4.63
N ILE A 16 18.78 -21.26 -3.52
CA ILE A 16 19.45 -21.48 -2.24
C ILE A 16 20.12 -22.86 -2.25
N PRO A 17 21.48 -22.95 -2.24
CA PRO A 17 22.15 -24.23 -2.33
C PRO A 17 21.82 -25.15 -1.15
N ARG A 18 21.91 -26.47 -1.36
CA ARG A 18 21.84 -27.44 -0.26
C ARG A 18 22.88 -27.12 0.81
N ARG A 19 22.53 -27.37 2.08
CA ARG A 19 23.41 -27.09 3.23
C ARG A 19 23.78 -25.60 3.40
N ARG A 20 23.03 -24.70 2.77
CA ARG A 20 23.14 -23.25 2.93
C ARG A 20 21.77 -22.68 3.24
N VAL A 21 21.73 -21.47 3.80
CA VAL A 21 20.49 -20.75 4.09
C VAL A 21 20.56 -19.34 3.53
N ALA A 22 19.42 -18.71 3.30
CA ALA A 22 19.34 -17.31 2.90
C ALA A 22 18.51 -16.52 3.92
N THR A 23 18.89 -15.27 4.18
CA THR A 23 18.06 -14.39 5.00
C THR A 23 16.83 -13.92 4.21
N CYS A 24 15.75 -13.55 4.91
CA CYS A 24 14.63 -12.85 4.26
C CYS A 24 15.08 -11.61 3.47
N GLY A 25 16.12 -10.92 3.94
CA GLY A 25 16.72 -9.78 3.25
C GLY A 25 17.45 -10.16 1.95
N ALA A 26 18.13 -11.31 1.91
CA ALA A 26 18.76 -11.83 0.70
C ALA A 26 17.69 -12.21 -0.35
N VAL A 27 16.64 -12.93 0.07
CA VAL A 27 15.50 -13.26 -0.80
C VAL A 27 14.79 -12.00 -1.31
N ALA A 28 14.55 -11.01 -0.44
CA ALA A 28 13.95 -9.73 -0.82
C ALA A 28 14.81 -8.93 -1.81
N ARG A 29 16.14 -8.95 -1.65
CA ARG A 29 17.07 -8.33 -2.62
C ARG A 29 17.05 -9.05 -3.97
N ALA A 30 16.98 -10.38 -3.99
CA ALA A 30 16.80 -11.15 -5.22
C ALA A 30 15.47 -10.82 -5.91
N LEU A 31 14.39 -10.65 -5.14
CA LEU A 31 13.11 -10.15 -5.66
C LEU A 31 13.22 -8.73 -6.23
N GLY A 32 14.18 -7.92 -5.78
CA GLY A 32 14.51 -6.60 -6.33
C GLY A 32 14.35 -5.43 -5.35
N ASP A 33 13.88 -5.66 -4.12
CA ASP A 33 13.76 -4.61 -3.09
C ASP A 33 13.78 -5.21 -1.68
N VAL A 34 14.76 -4.82 -0.86
CA VAL A 34 14.92 -5.31 0.52
C VAL A 34 13.67 -5.06 1.40
N ARG A 35 12.83 -4.06 1.05
CA ARG A 35 11.57 -3.78 1.76
C ARG A 35 10.58 -4.96 1.75
N ALA A 36 10.76 -5.92 0.84
CA ALA A 36 9.95 -7.13 0.79
C ALA A 36 10.31 -8.19 1.85
N ALA A 37 11.35 -7.99 2.67
CA ALA A 37 11.81 -9.00 3.62
C ALA A 37 10.72 -9.49 4.59
N ARG A 38 9.87 -8.58 5.08
CA ARG A 38 8.74 -8.95 5.94
C ARG A 38 7.67 -9.71 5.17
N ALA A 39 7.37 -9.30 3.93
CA ALA A 39 6.41 -9.97 3.08
C ALA A 39 6.84 -11.42 2.75
N VAL A 40 8.13 -11.63 2.47
CA VAL A 40 8.70 -12.97 2.29
C VAL A 40 8.49 -13.84 3.54
N ALA A 41 8.79 -13.30 4.73
CA ALA A 41 8.63 -14.04 5.97
C ALA A 41 7.16 -14.41 6.24
N THR A 42 6.24 -13.45 6.08
CA THR A 42 4.79 -13.68 6.26
C THR A 42 4.28 -14.71 5.26
N TRP A 43 4.61 -14.54 3.97
CA TRP A 43 4.16 -15.47 2.93
C TRP A 43 4.63 -16.90 3.18
N LEU A 44 5.88 -17.10 3.64
CA LEU A 44 6.37 -18.42 4.01
C LEU A 44 5.61 -19.02 5.20
N VAL A 45 5.30 -18.22 6.21
CA VAL A 45 4.49 -18.69 7.35
C VAL A 45 3.10 -19.13 6.91
N ASP A 46 2.49 -18.41 5.96
CA ASP A 46 1.18 -18.74 5.41
C ASP A 46 1.24 -19.94 4.43
N HIS A 47 2.43 -20.25 3.90
CA HIS A 47 2.68 -21.34 2.94
C HIS A 47 3.87 -22.22 3.41
N PRO A 48 3.74 -22.92 4.56
CA PRO A 48 4.86 -23.58 5.24
C PRO A 48 5.44 -24.77 4.45
N ASP A 49 4.70 -25.28 3.47
CA ASP A 49 5.08 -26.39 2.60
C ASP A 49 5.79 -25.93 1.32
N THR A 50 6.05 -24.62 1.18
CA THR A 50 6.80 -24.09 0.05
C THR A 50 8.13 -24.84 -0.11
N PRO A 51 8.42 -25.38 -1.31
CA PRO A 51 9.70 -25.99 -1.62
C PRO A 51 10.87 -25.05 -1.24
N GLU A 52 11.91 -25.63 -0.64
CA GLU A 52 13.10 -24.90 -0.16
C GLU A 52 12.85 -23.80 0.90
N GLY A 53 11.60 -23.54 1.30
CA GLY A 53 11.24 -22.51 2.28
C GLY A 53 11.87 -22.73 3.66
N HIS A 54 12.22 -23.97 4.00
CA HIS A 54 12.93 -24.30 5.24
C HIS A 54 14.35 -23.72 5.30
N ARG A 55 14.95 -23.36 4.15
CA ARG A 55 16.28 -22.73 4.07
C ARG A 55 16.25 -21.22 4.26
N VAL A 56 15.09 -20.63 4.55
CA VAL A 56 14.99 -19.19 4.82
C VAL A 56 15.05 -18.90 6.31
N VAL A 57 15.95 -18.00 6.66
CA VAL A 57 16.20 -17.54 8.03
C VAL A 57 15.92 -16.04 8.18
N ARG A 58 15.70 -15.62 9.42
CA ARG A 58 15.66 -14.21 9.81
C ARG A 58 17.07 -13.62 9.76
N ALA A 59 17.17 -12.31 9.94
CA ALA A 59 18.46 -11.61 9.96
C ALA A 59 19.41 -12.12 11.05
N ASP A 60 18.88 -12.70 12.13
CA ASP A 60 19.65 -13.27 13.24
C ASP A 60 19.91 -14.78 13.10
N GLY A 61 19.71 -15.36 11.90
CA GLY A 61 20.00 -16.77 11.62
C GLY A 61 18.94 -17.77 12.11
N ARG A 62 17.86 -17.33 12.77
CA ARG A 62 16.76 -18.22 13.18
C ARG A 62 15.87 -18.58 12.00
N PRO A 63 15.43 -19.84 11.83
CA PRO A 63 14.51 -20.19 10.75
C PRO A 63 13.19 -19.42 10.79
N VAL A 64 12.65 -19.10 9.63
CA VAL A 64 11.32 -18.45 9.51
C VAL A 64 10.21 -19.43 9.88
N LEU A 65 10.30 -20.67 9.38
CA LEU A 65 9.31 -21.72 9.61
C LEU A 65 9.66 -22.52 10.87
N ALA A 66 8.67 -22.74 11.74
CA ALA A 66 8.85 -23.56 12.93
C ALA A 66 9.35 -24.98 12.62
N GLN A 67 8.87 -25.56 11.50
CA GLN A 67 9.24 -26.91 11.06
C GLN A 67 10.60 -27.01 10.37
N ALA A 68 11.26 -25.88 10.08
CA ALA A 68 12.50 -25.87 9.31
C ALA A 68 13.66 -26.59 10.01
N ARG A 69 13.73 -26.55 11.35
CA ARG A 69 14.84 -27.14 12.13
C ARG A 69 15.13 -28.59 11.72
N ARG A 70 14.10 -29.45 11.72
CA ARG A 70 14.25 -30.87 11.35
C ARG A 70 14.68 -31.09 9.91
N ARG A 71 14.35 -30.17 9.00
CA ARG A 71 14.76 -30.24 7.58
C ARG A 71 16.20 -29.76 7.40
N LEU A 72 16.58 -28.70 8.10
CA LEU A 72 17.96 -28.18 8.12
C LEU A 72 18.94 -29.19 8.73
N GLU A 73 18.60 -29.80 9.87
CA GLU A 73 19.42 -30.81 10.53
C GLU A 73 19.61 -32.05 9.62
N ARG A 74 18.58 -32.46 8.89
CA ARG A 74 18.68 -33.53 7.87
C ARG A 74 19.61 -33.17 6.70
N GLU A 75 19.81 -31.90 6.41
CA GLU A 75 20.80 -31.44 5.42
C GLU A 75 22.21 -31.31 6.03
N GLY A 76 22.38 -31.53 7.34
CA GLY A 76 23.65 -31.36 8.05
C GLY A 76 23.89 -29.93 8.56
N LEU A 77 22.84 -29.12 8.70
CA LEU A 77 22.89 -27.79 9.32
C LEU A 77 22.48 -27.89 10.80
N HIS A 78 23.45 -27.74 11.69
CA HIS A 78 23.21 -27.69 13.13
C HIS A 78 22.86 -26.28 13.59
N LEU A 79 21.92 -26.17 14.52
CA LEU A 79 21.49 -24.89 15.08
C LEU A 79 22.00 -24.72 16.51
N ALA A 80 22.85 -23.73 16.75
CA ALA A 80 23.30 -23.34 18.08
C ALA A 80 22.35 -22.27 18.64
N ARG A 81 21.75 -22.51 19.81
CA ARG A 81 20.73 -21.61 20.41
C ARG A 81 19.60 -21.23 19.43
N GLY A 82 19.24 -22.17 18.55
CA GLY A 82 18.19 -21.99 17.53
C GLY A 82 18.61 -21.18 16.30
N ARG A 83 19.90 -20.89 16.12
CA ARG A 83 20.44 -20.12 14.98
C ARG A 83 21.35 -20.99 14.12
N VAL A 84 21.25 -20.79 12.81
CA VAL A 84 22.21 -21.36 11.86
C VAL A 84 23.53 -20.57 11.94
N ASP A 85 24.65 -21.25 11.77
CA ASP A 85 25.98 -20.64 11.70
C ASP A 85 26.09 -19.63 10.53
N ASP A 86 26.67 -18.46 10.79
CA ASP A 86 26.75 -17.37 9.82
C ASP A 86 27.53 -17.77 8.53
N SER A 87 28.49 -18.69 8.62
CA SER A 87 29.23 -19.20 7.46
C SER A 87 28.34 -19.98 6.47
N ARG A 88 27.15 -20.38 6.90
CA ARG A 88 26.16 -21.10 6.07
C ARG A 88 25.18 -20.15 5.39
N ILE A 89 25.16 -18.87 5.77
CA ILE A 89 24.28 -17.87 5.18
C ILE A 89 24.88 -17.40 3.84
N VAL A 90 24.10 -17.49 2.76
CA VAL A 90 24.50 -16.93 1.47
C VAL A 90 24.45 -15.40 1.51
N ALA A 91 25.50 -14.76 1.00
CA ALA A 91 25.60 -13.30 0.96
C ALA A 91 24.57 -12.66 0.01
N SER A 92 24.32 -13.31 -1.12
CA SER A 92 23.38 -12.86 -2.16
C SER A 92 22.77 -14.05 -2.88
N LEU A 93 21.67 -13.77 -3.58
CA LEU A 93 20.98 -14.69 -4.47
C LEU A 93 20.84 -14.01 -5.84
N PRO A 94 20.77 -14.77 -6.95
CA PRO A 94 20.50 -14.23 -8.28
C PRO A 94 19.20 -13.42 -8.30
N SER A 95 19.17 -12.31 -9.05
CA SER A 95 17.97 -11.48 -9.14
C SER A 95 16.94 -12.09 -10.08
N VAL A 96 15.69 -12.19 -9.61
CA VAL A 96 14.52 -12.60 -10.42
C VAL A 96 13.79 -11.39 -11.04
N LYS A 97 14.33 -10.18 -10.86
CA LYS A 97 13.85 -8.89 -11.40
C LYS A 97 12.39 -8.50 -11.07
N PHE A 98 11.62 -9.31 -10.34
CA PHE A 98 10.18 -9.11 -10.10
C PHE A 98 9.81 -7.71 -9.60
N LEU A 99 10.26 -7.30 -8.41
CA LEU A 99 10.02 -5.95 -7.86
C LEU A 99 10.81 -4.88 -8.61
N GLY A 100 11.94 -5.25 -9.23
CA GLY A 100 12.71 -4.35 -10.09
C GLY A 100 11.89 -3.85 -11.28
N LEU A 101 11.12 -4.73 -11.92
CA LEU A 101 10.22 -4.39 -13.02
C LEU A 101 9.07 -3.49 -12.54
N LEU A 102 8.46 -3.81 -11.39
CA LEU A 102 7.41 -2.96 -10.79
C LEU A 102 7.94 -1.58 -10.42
N ARG A 103 9.19 -1.48 -9.95
CA ARG A 103 9.83 -0.18 -9.66
C ARG A 103 10.10 0.61 -10.93
N ALA A 104 10.54 -0.06 -12.01
CA ALA A 104 10.75 0.57 -13.30
C ALA A 104 9.43 1.11 -13.88
N GLU A 105 8.33 0.35 -13.74
CA GLU A 105 6.98 0.81 -14.09
C GLU A 105 6.59 2.05 -13.29
N GLN A 106 6.76 2.04 -11.97
CA GLN A 106 6.45 3.21 -11.13
C GLN A 106 7.21 4.45 -11.61
N ARG A 107 8.51 4.35 -11.89
CA ARG A 107 9.31 5.48 -12.38
C ARG A 107 8.80 6.00 -13.73
N ARG A 108 8.49 5.08 -14.66
CA ARG A 108 7.95 5.41 -15.98
C ARG A 108 6.58 6.07 -15.91
N LEU A 109 5.72 5.63 -15.00
CA LEU A 109 4.39 6.23 -14.83
C LEU A 109 4.43 7.53 -14.00
N ALA A 110 5.40 7.67 -13.09
CA ALA A 110 5.61 8.88 -12.30
C ALA A 110 5.83 10.12 -13.17
N SER A 111 6.51 9.97 -14.31
CA SER A 111 6.75 11.07 -15.26
C SER A 111 5.50 11.49 -16.03
N ARG A 112 4.45 10.65 -16.03
CA ARG A 112 3.16 10.94 -16.69
C ARG A 112 2.16 11.65 -15.78
N VAL A 113 2.49 11.81 -14.49
CA VAL A 113 1.59 12.49 -13.55
C VAL A 113 1.56 13.98 -13.85
N ILE A 114 0.35 14.51 -14.09
CA ILE A 114 0.08 15.92 -14.31
C ILE A 114 -0.24 16.57 -12.96
N GLU A 115 0.50 17.60 -12.58
CA GLU A 115 0.31 18.35 -11.32
C GLU A 115 -0.34 19.74 -11.58
N ARG A 116 -1.31 19.76 -12.51
CA ARG A 116 -2.07 20.94 -12.93
C ARG A 116 -3.55 20.57 -12.97
N ASP A 117 -4.41 21.55 -12.70
CA ASP A 117 -5.85 21.35 -12.61
C ASP A 117 -6.45 20.96 -13.96
N ALA A 118 -7.29 19.91 -13.96
CA ALA A 118 -8.15 19.61 -15.08
C ALA A 118 -9.19 20.73 -15.29
N PRO A 119 -9.58 21.03 -16.54
CA PRO A 119 -10.63 22.00 -16.82
C PRO A 119 -12.01 21.46 -16.40
N GLY A 120 -12.96 22.38 -16.20
CA GLY A 120 -14.35 22.06 -15.86
C GLY A 120 -14.70 22.30 -14.39
N PRO A 121 -16.00 22.37 -14.07
CA PRO A 121 -16.47 22.46 -12.69
C PRO A 121 -16.18 21.16 -11.93
N ILE A 122 -16.14 21.26 -10.61
CA ILE A 122 -16.04 20.11 -9.71
C ILE A 122 -17.31 20.10 -8.88
N GLU A 123 -18.19 19.15 -9.13
CA GLU A 123 -19.49 19.00 -8.47
C GLU A 123 -19.55 17.72 -7.64
N ILE A 124 -18.83 16.66 -8.05
CA ILE A 124 -18.84 15.35 -7.42
C ILE A 124 -17.43 15.00 -6.95
N ILE A 125 -17.30 14.75 -5.65
CA ILE A 125 -16.06 14.23 -5.04
C ILE A 125 -16.23 12.75 -4.74
N GLY A 126 -15.30 11.96 -5.24
CA GLY A 126 -15.17 10.55 -4.90
C GLY A 126 -14.22 10.36 -3.70
N GLY A 127 -14.45 9.31 -2.92
CA GLY A 127 -13.54 8.82 -1.89
C GLY A 127 -13.44 7.30 -1.97
N VAL A 128 -12.23 6.75 -1.89
CA VAL A 128 -12.02 5.30 -1.83
C VAL A 128 -11.13 4.92 -0.67
N ASP A 129 -11.57 3.88 0.05
CA ASP A 129 -10.80 3.20 1.09
C ASP A 129 -10.86 1.68 0.90
N VAL A 130 -9.83 0.98 1.41
CA VAL A 130 -9.71 -0.47 1.33
C VAL A 130 -9.47 -1.06 2.72
N GLY A 131 -10.38 -1.94 3.14
CA GLY A 131 -10.24 -2.76 4.34
C GLY A 131 -9.80 -4.20 4.02
N TYR A 132 -9.23 -4.89 5.02
CA TYR A 132 -8.79 -6.29 4.88
C TYR A 132 -9.32 -7.21 5.98
N GLN A 133 -9.58 -8.47 5.62
CA GLN A 133 -9.83 -9.59 6.52
C GLN A 133 -9.16 -10.86 5.98
N GLY A 134 -8.07 -11.30 6.62
CA GLY A 134 -7.25 -12.37 6.05
C GLY A 134 -6.72 -11.95 4.67
N ASP A 135 -6.92 -12.82 3.68
CA ASP A 135 -6.57 -12.56 2.28
C ASP A 135 -7.69 -11.89 1.48
N GLU A 136 -8.76 -11.44 2.14
CA GLU A 136 -9.86 -10.72 1.51
C GLU A 136 -9.67 -9.21 1.65
N MET A 137 -9.89 -8.49 0.56
CA MET A 137 -10.00 -7.03 0.53
C MET A 137 -11.44 -6.58 0.27
N TYR A 138 -11.82 -5.49 0.90
CA TYR A 138 -13.10 -4.80 0.73
C TYR A 138 -12.81 -3.36 0.32
N ALA A 139 -13.06 -3.03 -0.94
CA ALA A 139 -12.91 -1.69 -1.47
C ALA A 139 -14.28 -0.99 -1.51
N ALA A 140 -14.38 0.18 -0.87
CA ALA A 140 -15.57 1.00 -0.88
C ALA A 140 -15.27 2.31 -1.63
N ALA A 141 -16.04 2.60 -2.67
CA ALA A 141 -16.03 3.87 -3.39
C ALA A 141 -17.30 4.65 -3.04
N VAL A 142 -17.15 5.93 -2.71
CA VAL A 142 -18.25 6.82 -2.30
C VAL A 142 -18.20 8.08 -3.14
N SER A 143 -19.33 8.50 -3.69
CA SER A 143 -19.49 9.81 -4.34
C SER A 143 -20.32 10.73 -3.45
N ILE A 144 -19.87 11.96 -3.26
CA ILE A 144 -20.60 13.01 -2.55
C ILE A 144 -20.72 14.27 -3.43
N ALA A 145 -21.77 15.06 -3.21
CA ALA A 145 -21.92 16.37 -3.84
C ALA A 145 -21.03 17.42 -3.13
N LEU A 146 -20.22 18.18 -3.86
CA LEU A 146 -19.33 19.18 -3.26
C LEU A 146 -20.09 20.32 -2.57
N GLY A 147 -21.29 20.67 -3.07
CA GLY A 147 -22.07 21.80 -2.59
C GLY A 147 -22.63 21.65 -1.17
N ASN A 148 -23.00 20.43 -0.77
CA ASN A 148 -23.62 20.14 0.53
C ASN A 148 -23.03 18.90 1.24
N LEU A 149 -22.07 18.21 0.62
CA LEU A 149 -21.41 17.00 1.10
C LEU A 149 -22.35 15.79 1.29
N GLU A 150 -23.55 15.84 0.71
CA GLU A 150 -24.48 14.72 0.73
C GLU A 150 -23.96 13.55 -0.11
N THR A 151 -24.22 12.33 0.37
CA THR A 151 -23.84 11.11 -0.34
C THR A 151 -24.76 10.90 -1.54
N ILE A 152 -24.16 10.75 -2.72
CA ILE A 152 -24.85 10.46 -3.97
C ILE A 152 -24.94 8.93 -4.14
N GLU A 153 -23.81 8.24 -3.99
CA GLU A 153 -23.72 6.82 -4.30
C GLU A 153 -22.60 6.15 -3.50
N ILE A 154 -22.78 4.87 -3.19
CA ILE A 154 -21.78 4.00 -2.56
C ILE A 154 -21.70 2.71 -3.38
N ALA A 155 -20.48 2.34 -3.78
CA ALA A 155 -20.19 1.07 -4.42
C ALA A 155 -19.19 0.27 -3.58
N LEU A 156 -19.46 -1.03 -3.44
CA LEU A 156 -18.60 -1.95 -2.69
C LEU A 156 -18.13 -3.08 -3.59
N VAL A 157 -16.86 -3.48 -3.42
CA VAL A 157 -16.30 -4.70 -3.99
C VAL A 157 -15.57 -5.51 -2.93
N ARG A 158 -15.82 -6.82 -2.93
CA ARG A 158 -15.01 -7.82 -2.22
C ARG A 158 -14.12 -8.54 -3.24
N ARG A 159 -12.86 -8.76 -2.89
CA ARG A 159 -11.91 -9.49 -3.74
C ARG A 159 -10.89 -10.26 -2.91
N GLN A 160 -10.37 -11.35 -3.45
CA GLN A 160 -9.14 -11.97 -2.94
C GLN A 160 -7.93 -11.09 -3.27
N VAL A 161 -6.97 -11.05 -2.35
CA VAL A 161 -5.72 -10.33 -2.48
C VAL A 161 -4.64 -11.28 -2.99
N ASP A 162 -4.07 -10.94 -4.14
CA ASP A 162 -3.03 -11.69 -4.84
C ASP A 162 -1.63 -11.11 -4.65
N PHE A 163 -1.50 -9.91 -4.09
CA PHE A 163 -0.21 -9.25 -3.88
C PHE A 163 0.04 -8.96 -2.39
N PRO A 164 1.20 -9.34 -1.82
CA PRO A 164 1.46 -9.14 -0.40
C PRO A 164 1.64 -7.66 -0.04
N TYR A 165 1.49 -7.33 1.23
CA TYR A 165 1.80 -5.97 1.68
C TYR A 165 3.32 -5.75 1.66
N ILE A 166 3.80 -4.98 0.68
CA ILE A 166 5.18 -4.51 0.59
C ILE A 166 5.14 -2.97 0.63
N PRO A 167 5.81 -2.32 1.60
CA PRO A 167 5.88 -0.86 1.65
C PRO A 167 6.32 -0.29 0.30
N THR A 168 5.66 0.77 -0.16
CA THR A 168 5.86 1.43 -1.46
C THR A 168 5.36 0.69 -2.72
N TYR A 169 4.66 -0.44 -2.55
CA TYR A 169 4.02 -1.20 -3.63
C TYR A 169 2.50 -1.38 -3.40
N LEU A 170 1.91 -0.59 -2.50
CA LEU A 170 0.49 -0.69 -2.11
C LEU A 170 -0.48 -0.66 -3.31
N ALA A 171 -0.16 0.14 -4.33
CA ALA A 171 -0.96 0.23 -5.54
C ALA A 171 -1.17 -1.13 -6.22
N TYR A 172 -0.14 -1.99 -6.27
CA TYR A 172 -0.26 -3.31 -6.89
C TYR A 172 -1.15 -4.28 -6.10
N ARG A 173 -1.32 -4.00 -4.80
CA ARG A 173 -2.21 -4.76 -3.91
C ARG A 173 -3.66 -4.28 -3.98
N GLU A 174 -3.87 -2.98 -4.00
CA GLU A 174 -5.20 -2.39 -3.78
C GLU A 174 -5.88 -1.88 -5.04
N PHE A 175 -5.11 -1.45 -6.04
CA PHE A 175 -5.66 -0.84 -7.25
C PHE A 175 -6.73 -1.70 -7.92
N PRO A 176 -6.59 -3.02 -8.07
CA PRO A 176 -7.63 -3.78 -8.75
C PRO A 176 -9.00 -3.77 -8.06
N GLY A 177 -9.03 -3.72 -6.72
CA GLY A 177 -10.28 -3.54 -5.97
C GLY A 177 -10.79 -2.11 -6.04
N ILE A 178 -9.91 -1.12 -5.95
CA ILE A 178 -10.25 0.30 -6.14
C ILE A 178 -10.88 0.51 -7.52
N GLU A 179 -10.24 0.01 -8.59
CA GLU A 179 -10.75 0.08 -9.96
C GLU A 179 -12.14 -0.54 -10.06
N SER A 180 -12.31 -1.73 -9.49
CA SER A 180 -13.60 -2.43 -9.52
C SER A 180 -14.69 -1.64 -8.79
N ALA A 181 -14.39 -1.03 -7.65
CA ALA A 181 -15.34 -0.23 -6.87
C ALA A 181 -15.69 1.08 -7.56
N VAL A 182 -14.69 1.81 -8.09
CA VAL A 182 -14.90 3.08 -8.80
C VAL A 182 -15.68 2.87 -10.10
N ARG A 183 -15.42 1.78 -10.83
CA ARG A 183 -16.17 1.45 -12.06
C ARG A 183 -17.63 1.06 -11.83
N ARG A 184 -18.00 0.70 -10.59
CA ARG A 184 -19.39 0.40 -10.21
C ARG A 184 -20.22 1.65 -9.92
N LEU A 185 -19.58 2.81 -9.73
CA LEU A 185 -20.30 4.07 -9.60
C LEU A 185 -20.99 4.41 -10.92
N SER A 186 -22.29 4.71 -10.86
CA SER A 186 -23.10 5.12 -12.01
C SER A 186 -22.58 6.41 -12.66
N ARG A 187 -22.03 7.33 -11.85
CA ARG A 187 -21.40 8.58 -12.30
C ARG A 187 -19.95 8.61 -11.85
N ARG A 188 -19.05 8.91 -12.79
CA ARG A 188 -17.64 9.15 -12.47
C ARG A 188 -17.53 10.43 -11.61
N PRO A 189 -16.77 10.41 -10.51
CA PRO A 189 -16.48 11.62 -9.74
C PRO A 189 -15.53 12.53 -10.52
N ASP A 190 -15.65 13.84 -10.33
CA ASP A 190 -14.79 14.84 -10.97
C ASP A 190 -13.38 14.83 -10.35
N VAL A 191 -13.30 14.56 -9.05
CA VAL A 191 -12.03 14.32 -8.32
C VAL A 191 -12.20 13.14 -7.37
N LEU A 192 -11.23 12.24 -7.38
CA LEU A 192 -11.22 11.05 -6.53
C LEU A 192 -10.14 11.16 -5.43
N MET A 193 -10.54 11.18 -4.17
CA MET A 193 -9.66 11.08 -3.02
C MET A 193 -9.39 9.61 -2.71
N ILE A 194 -8.13 9.29 -2.42
CA ILE A 194 -7.68 7.94 -2.05
C ILE A 194 -7.07 7.98 -0.64
N ASP A 195 -7.46 7.08 0.25
CA ASP A 195 -6.75 6.89 1.54
C ASP A 195 -5.37 6.26 1.29
N GLY A 196 -4.39 7.13 1.06
CA GLY A 196 -3.07 6.75 0.63
C GLY A 196 -2.32 7.92 0.01
N HIS A 197 -1.03 7.74 -0.26
CA HIS A 197 -0.21 8.81 -0.82
C HIS A 197 -0.31 8.90 -2.35
N GLY A 198 -0.13 10.11 -2.87
CA GLY A 198 0.20 10.40 -4.26
C GLY A 198 1.70 10.72 -4.39
N ARG A 199 2.06 11.98 -4.66
CA ARG A 199 3.45 12.45 -4.77
C ARG A 199 4.28 12.32 -3.49
N LEU A 200 3.65 12.23 -2.31
CA LEU A 200 4.34 11.95 -1.04
C LEU A 200 4.75 10.47 -0.90
N HIS A 201 5.57 10.01 -1.83
CA HIS A 201 6.00 8.63 -1.95
C HIS A 201 7.48 8.58 -2.36
N PRO A 202 8.28 7.57 -1.93
CA PRO A 202 9.70 7.51 -2.28
C PRO A 202 9.99 7.45 -3.79
N ALA A 203 9.06 6.91 -4.58
CA ALA A 203 9.12 6.92 -6.05
C ALA A 203 8.33 8.09 -6.69
N LEU A 204 7.90 9.08 -5.89
CA LEU A 204 6.99 10.17 -6.29
C LEU A 204 5.72 9.67 -7.01
N PHE A 205 5.28 8.46 -6.67
CA PHE A 205 4.24 7.72 -7.37
C PHE A 205 3.55 6.72 -6.43
N GLY A 206 2.77 7.25 -5.49
CA GLY A 206 1.93 6.46 -4.61
C GLY A 206 0.64 5.98 -5.28
N ILE A 207 -0.21 5.32 -4.50
CA ILE A 207 -1.47 4.72 -4.99
C ILE A 207 -2.41 5.75 -5.61
N ALA A 208 -2.49 6.98 -5.10
CA ALA A 208 -3.34 8.01 -5.71
C ALA A 208 -2.86 8.39 -7.11
N CYS A 209 -1.54 8.46 -7.34
CA CYS A 209 -0.97 8.66 -8.67
C CYS A 209 -1.25 7.47 -9.59
N TYR A 210 -1.05 6.24 -9.09
CA TYR A 210 -1.31 5.03 -9.85
C TYR A 210 -2.76 4.97 -10.31
N THR A 211 -3.70 5.17 -9.39
CA THR A 211 -5.14 5.18 -9.68
C THR A 211 -5.50 6.27 -10.69
N GLY A 212 -5.00 7.49 -10.51
CA GLY A 212 -5.31 8.61 -11.41
C GLY A 212 -4.83 8.37 -12.84
N ILE A 213 -3.62 7.83 -13.01
CA ILE A 213 -3.07 7.46 -14.32
C ILE A 213 -3.87 6.32 -14.96
N ARG A 214 -4.25 5.31 -14.18
CA ARG A 214 -4.92 4.12 -14.71
C ARG A 214 -6.38 4.36 -15.07
N LEU A 215 -7.08 5.21 -14.33
CA LEU A 215 -8.49 5.53 -14.57
C LEU A 215 -8.69 6.79 -15.42
N ASP A 216 -7.61 7.51 -15.71
CA ASP A 216 -7.61 8.88 -16.28
C ASP A 216 -8.58 9.80 -15.54
N LEU A 217 -8.35 9.92 -14.22
CA LEU A 217 -9.17 10.72 -13.31
C LEU A 217 -8.29 11.67 -12.48
N PRO A 218 -8.76 12.90 -12.20
CA PRO A 218 -8.13 13.73 -11.19
C PRO A 218 -8.14 13.03 -9.82
N THR A 219 -6.98 12.90 -9.19
CA THR A 219 -6.85 12.18 -7.92
C THR A 219 -6.05 12.95 -6.88
N ILE A 220 -6.45 12.80 -5.62
CA ILE A 220 -5.77 13.34 -4.44
C ILE A 220 -5.41 12.17 -3.52
N GLY A 221 -4.15 12.13 -3.08
CA GLY A 221 -3.75 11.24 -1.99
C GLY A 221 -3.94 11.91 -0.63
N VAL A 222 -4.69 11.29 0.27
CA VAL A 222 -4.94 11.75 1.64
C VAL A 222 -4.57 10.64 2.62
N ALA A 223 -3.39 10.70 3.23
CA ALA A 223 -2.91 9.65 4.13
C ALA A 223 -2.98 10.05 5.61
N LYS A 224 -3.19 9.07 6.49
CA LYS A 224 -3.23 9.24 7.95
C LYS A 224 -1.84 9.31 8.61
N HIS A 225 -0.80 8.86 7.91
CA HIS A 225 0.58 8.75 8.40
C HIS A 225 1.58 9.23 7.36
N PRO A 226 2.78 9.70 7.76
CA PRO A 226 3.83 10.05 6.82
C PRO A 226 4.47 8.79 6.21
N LEU A 227 4.82 8.86 4.93
CA LEU A 227 5.60 7.83 4.24
C LEU A 227 6.93 8.36 3.69
N ALA A 228 6.93 9.60 3.15
CA ALA A 228 8.08 10.21 2.53
C ALA A 228 8.06 11.74 2.70
N GLY A 229 9.25 12.32 2.63
CA GLY A 229 9.46 13.76 2.76
C GLY A 229 9.62 14.23 4.19
N ARG A 230 10.03 15.49 4.34
CA ARG A 230 10.20 16.16 5.62
C ARG A 230 9.19 17.28 5.74
N VAL A 231 8.47 17.31 6.85
CA VAL A 231 7.59 18.43 7.20
C VAL A 231 8.47 19.66 7.46
N GLN A 232 8.14 20.77 6.81
CA GLN A 232 8.75 22.08 7.05
C GLN A 232 7.73 22.91 7.82
N PRO A 233 7.95 23.13 9.13
CA PRO A 233 7.10 24.00 9.93
C PRO A 233 7.02 25.39 9.28
N THR A 234 5.84 25.97 9.31
CA THR A 234 5.64 27.37 8.93
C THR A 234 6.03 28.25 10.12
N SER A 235 6.52 29.45 9.87
CA SER A 235 6.78 30.45 10.93
C SER A 235 5.51 30.93 11.63
N GLU A 236 4.35 30.77 10.99
CA GLU A 236 3.06 31.11 11.57
C GLU A 236 2.65 30.14 12.67
N LYS A 237 2.53 30.66 13.89
CA LYS A 237 2.22 29.94 15.14
C LYS A 237 0.88 29.18 15.12
N HIS A 238 0.02 29.42 14.13
CA HIS A 238 -1.32 28.84 13.99
C HIS A 238 -1.61 28.24 12.61
N ALA A 239 -0.62 28.10 11.71
CA ALA A 239 -0.90 27.49 10.43
C ALA A 239 -1.26 26.01 10.63
N ALA A 240 -2.48 25.64 10.27
CA ALA A 240 -2.92 24.25 10.34
C ALA A 240 -2.24 23.36 9.29
N ALA A 241 -1.60 23.94 8.25
CA ALA A 241 -0.95 23.20 7.17
C ALA A 241 0.54 23.57 7.04
N HIS A 242 1.39 22.55 7.01
CA HIS A 242 2.82 22.67 6.82
C HIS A 242 3.26 21.96 5.54
N SER A 243 4.17 22.57 4.79
CA SER A 243 4.66 21.96 3.54
C SER A 243 5.47 20.68 3.84
N VAL A 244 5.36 19.69 2.96
CA VAL A 244 6.16 18.47 3.03
C VAL A 244 7.06 18.43 1.80
N ARG A 245 8.37 18.46 2.02
CA ARG A 245 9.37 18.52 0.95
C ARG A 245 10.04 17.17 0.71
N ILE A 246 10.22 16.84 -0.57
CA ILE A 246 11.05 15.74 -1.04
C ILE A 246 12.03 16.35 -2.04
N ASP A 247 13.32 16.10 -1.84
CA ASP A 247 14.41 16.63 -2.69
C ASP A 247 14.33 18.16 -2.88
N GLY A 248 14.05 18.88 -1.79
CA GLY A 248 13.92 20.34 -1.78
C GLY A 248 12.61 20.89 -2.35
N VAL A 249 11.79 20.07 -3.01
CA VAL A 249 10.53 20.49 -3.65
C VAL A 249 9.34 20.19 -2.73
N THR A 250 8.41 21.13 -2.59
CA THR A 250 7.12 20.89 -1.91
C THR A 250 6.28 19.90 -2.71
N ARG A 251 6.02 18.72 -2.14
CA ARG A 251 5.25 17.63 -2.79
C ARG A 251 3.92 17.34 -2.11
N GLY A 252 3.64 17.99 -1.00
CA GLY A 252 2.41 17.82 -0.25
C GLY A 252 2.31 18.76 0.94
N TYR A 253 1.25 18.57 1.72
CA TYR A 253 1.03 19.27 2.98
C TYR A 253 0.71 18.27 4.09
N ALA A 254 1.26 18.50 5.28
CA ALA A 254 0.77 17.95 6.51
C ALA A 254 -0.24 18.95 7.08
N TRP A 255 -1.53 18.64 6.98
CA TRP A 255 -2.62 19.50 7.44
C TRP A 255 -3.32 18.87 8.63
N THR A 256 -3.54 19.62 9.70
CA THR A 256 -4.30 19.20 10.88
C THR A 256 -5.74 19.69 10.74
N PRO A 257 -6.71 18.80 10.46
CA PRO A 257 -8.13 19.15 10.43
C PRO A 257 -8.64 19.63 11.80
N PRO A 258 -9.76 20.38 11.83
CA PRO A 258 -10.46 20.69 13.07
C PRO A 258 -10.74 19.40 13.88
N ASN A 259 -10.68 19.50 15.21
CA ASN A 259 -10.99 18.38 16.12
C ASN A 259 -10.13 17.11 15.92
N ARG A 260 -8.96 17.23 15.26
CA ARG A 260 -7.98 16.14 15.11
C ARG A 260 -6.65 16.55 15.72
N SER A 261 -6.04 15.65 16.49
CA SER A 261 -4.74 15.88 17.15
C SER A 261 -3.52 15.60 16.27
N ARG A 262 -3.71 14.92 15.13
CA ARG A 262 -2.64 14.52 14.22
C ARG A 262 -2.95 14.97 12.80
N ALA A 263 -1.93 15.44 12.11
CA ALA A 263 -2.04 15.82 10.71
C ALA A 263 -2.47 14.64 9.81
N ILE A 264 -3.13 14.99 8.71
CA ILE A 264 -3.27 14.17 7.52
C ILE A 264 -2.35 14.72 6.43
N TYR A 265 -1.90 13.84 5.54
CA TYR A 265 -0.92 14.17 4.52
C TYR A 265 -1.59 14.23 3.16
N VAL A 266 -1.72 15.44 2.63
CA VAL A 266 -2.34 15.72 1.33
C VAL A 266 -1.27 15.81 0.27
N SER A 267 -1.47 15.13 -0.86
CA SER A 267 -0.52 15.12 -1.97
C SER A 267 -1.23 14.95 -3.30
N VAL A 268 -0.65 15.52 -4.36
CA VAL A 268 -1.17 15.36 -5.72
C VAL A 268 -1.15 13.88 -6.11
N GLY A 269 -2.27 13.38 -6.64
CA GLY A 269 -2.33 12.09 -7.33
C GLY A 269 -2.11 12.29 -8.83
N HIS A 270 -3.07 12.90 -9.52
CA HIS A 270 -3.05 13.14 -10.96
C HIS A 270 -4.02 14.27 -11.34
N ARG A 271 -3.71 15.05 -12.39
CA ARG A 271 -4.55 16.09 -13.00
C ARG A 271 -5.19 17.07 -11.98
N ILE A 272 -4.43 17.40 -10.94
CA ILE A 272 -4.79 18.40 -9.95
C ILE A 272 -3.54 19.12 -9.44
N SER A 273 -3.63 20.42 -9.21
CA SER A 273 -2.56 21.19 -8.58
C SER A 273 -2.53 20.96 -7.08
N LEU A 274 -1.35 21.07 -6.46
CA LEU A 274 -1.23 20.86 -5.02
C LEU A 274 -2.08 21.85 -4.18
N PRO A 275 -2.15 23.16 -4.51
CA PRO A 275 -3.04 24.09 -3.82
C PRO A 275 -4.52 23.68 -3.92
N ARG A 276 -4.97 23.28 -5.12
CA ARG A 276 -6.36 22.84 -5.34
C ARG A 276 -6.67 21.55 -4.59
N ALA A 277 -5.72 20.62 -4.53
CA ALA A 277 -5.87 19.40 -3.74
C ALA A 277 -6.08 19.70 -2.24
N LEU A 278 -5.31 20.62 -1.67
CA LEU A 278 -5.49 21.03 -0.26
C LEU A 278 -6.83 21.74 -0.04
N ASP A 279 -7.23 22.63 -0.95
CA ASP A 279 -8.52 23.34 -0.89
C ASP A 279 -9.72 22.36 -0.87
N LEU A 280 -9.74 21.38 -1.77
CA LEU A 280 -10.80 20.37 -1.82
C LEU A 280 -10.82 19.49 -0.57
N VAL A 281 -9.65 19.05 -0.08
CA VAL A 281 -9.58 18.29 1.17
C VAL A 281 -10.13 19.09 2.35
N ARG A 282 -9.83 20.39 2.43
CA ARG A 282 -10.37 21.27 3.48
C ARG A 282 -11.88 21.42 3.38
N LYS A 283 -12.40 21.76 2.19
CA LYS A 283 -13.84 21.98 1.95
C LYS A 283 -14.70 20.75 2.24
N THR A 284 -14.13 19.57 2.01
CA THR A 284 -14.82 18.29 2.23
C THR A 284 -14.61 17.70 3.61
N THR A 285 -13.92 18.39 4.53
CA THR A 285 -13.66 17.88 5.90
C THR A 285 -14.45 18.66 6.93
N GLN A 286 -15.58 18.12 7.39
CA GLN A 286 -16.40 18.74 8.45
C GLN A 286 -15.88 18.42 9.85
N HIS A 287 -15.27 17.25 10.02
CA HIS A 287 -14.72 16.80 11.29
C HIS A 287 -13.22 16.50 11.14
N ARG A 288 -12.84 15.23 11.18
CA ARG A 288 -11.44 14.77 11.30
C ARG A 288 -10.85 14.24 10.00
N TYR A 289 -11.67 14.03 8.97
CA TYR A 289 -11.26 13.43 7.70
C TYR A 289 -12.27 13.80 6.60
N PRO A 290 -11.87 13.84 5.31
CA PRO A 290 -12.78 14.15 4.21
C PRO A 290 -14.01 13.23 4.22
N GLU A 291 -15.20 13.80 4.04
CA GLU A 291 -16.47 13.08 4.23
C GLU A 291 -16.56 11.82 3.34
N ALA A 292 -16.19 11.92 2.06
CA ALA A 292 -16.21 10.76 1.16
C ALA A 292 -15.29 9.62 1.64
N LEU A 293 -14.08 9.94 2.13
CA LEU A 293 -13.15 8.95 2.68
C LEU A 293 -13.60 8.42 4.04
N ARG A 294 -14.19 9.27 4.88
CA ARG A 294 -14.75 8.86 6.18
C ARG A 294 -15.88 7.85 6.00
N ILE A 295 -16.76 8.08 5.02
CA ILE A 295 -17.85 7.15 4.68
C ILE A 295 -17.28 5.86 4.10
N ALA A 296 -16.31 5.95 3.18
CA ALA A 296 -15.66 4.76 2.61
C ALA A 296 -15.00 3.88 3.70
N ASP A 297 -14.27 4.49 4.64
CA ASP A 297 -13.61 3.83 5.78
C ASP A 297 -14.61 3.19 6.76
N ARG A 298 -15.79 3.80 6.94
CA ARG A 298 -16.87 3.23 7.75
C ARG A 298 -17.48 2.02 7.04
N VAL A 299 -17.85 2.16 5.78
CA VAL A 299 -18.50 1.10 4.99
C VAL A 299 -17.57 -0.10 4.86
N SER A 300 -16.29 0.11 4.50
CA SER A 300 -15.30 -0.96 4.36
C SER A 300 -15.12 -1.79 5.64
N ARG A 301 -15.35 -1.19 6.82
CA ARG A 301 -15.30 -1.85 8.14
C ARG A 301 -16.61 -2.50 8.58
N GLU A 302 -17.77 -1.93 8.27
CA GLU A 302 -19.07 -2.48 8.68
C GLU A 302 -19.29 -3.87 8.08
N ILE A 303 -18.94 -4.06 6.81
CA ILE A 303 -19.05 -5.37 6.13
C ILE A 303 -18.14 -6.42 6.76
N LYS A 304 -16.91 -6.01 7.12
CA LYS A 304 -15.99 -6.85 7.91
C LYS A 304 -16.61 -7.28 9.25
N GLY A 305 -17.36 -6.38 9.89
CA GLY A 305 -18.05 -6.65 11.15
C GLY A 305 -19.22 -7.64 11.01
N ASN A 306 -20.05 -7.47 9.97
CA ASN A 306 -21.21 -8.34 9.75
C ASN A 306 -20.80 -9.78 9.38
N GLU A 307 -19.77 -9.97 8.55
CA GLU A 307 -19.28 -11.31 8.22
C GLU A 307 -18.70 -12.06 9.43
N LYS A 308 -18.08 -11.35 10.39
CA LYS A 308 -17.63 -11.98 11.64
C LYS A 308 -18.79 -12.54 12.46
N ARG A 309 -19.93 -11.84 12.48
CA ARG A 309 -21.12 -12.25 13.22
C ARG A 309 -21.78 -13.46 12.56
N GLU A 310 -21.89 -13.48 11.23
CA GLU A 310 -22.44 -14.61 10.49
C GLU A 310 -21.57 -15.87 10.63
N LYS A 311 -20.25 -15.76 10.52
CA LYS A 311 -19.32 -16.90 10.72
C LYS A 311 -19.26 -17.38 12.17
N GLY A 312 -19.59 -16.52 13.14
CA GLY A 312 -19.70 -16.88 14.55
C GLY A 312 -21.04 -17.51 14.93
N ALA A 313 -22.12 -17.17 14.22
CA ALA A 313 -23.45 -17.76 14.40
C ALA A 313 -23.62 -19.11 13.69
N ALA A 314 -22.76 -19.42 12.71
CA ALA A 314 -22.75 -20.67 11.96
C ALA A 314 -21.77 -21.73 12.52
N ARG A 315 -21.18 -21.50 13.71
CA ARG A 315 -20.31 -22.42 14.44
C ARG A 315 -20.94 -22.79 15.76
#